data_AF-A0A962XRY4-F1
#
_entry.id   AF-A0A962XRY4-F1
#
_cell.length_a   1.000
_cell.length_b   1.000
_cell.length_c   1.000
_cell.angle_alpha   90.00
_cell.angle_beta   90.00
_cell.angle_gamma   90.00
#
_symmetry.space_group_name_H-M   'P 1'
#
loop_
_entity.id
_entity.type
_entity.pdbx_description
1 polymer ?
#
loop_
_entity_poly.entity_id
_entity_poly.type
_entity_poly.pdbx_seq_one_letter_code
_entity_poly.pdbx_strand_id
1 'polypeptide(L)'
;MVSPALAAPVLVAHPSVDADHVTLNTTRLMFSMQLGQWPNGTPVRVFVLPDDNGVHRAFSKDSLSLYPRQLRRTWDRQLYSGTGEVPEVVTDETEMRARVAATPGAIGYLSDEMIDDTVKVLDIR
;
A
#
# COMPACT_ATOMS: atom_id res chain seq x y z
N MET A 1 -5.57 30.45 -8.77
CA MET A 1 -4.29 29.75 -8.53
C MET A 1 -4.56 28.29 -8.75
N VAL A 2 -3.95 27.68 -9.77
CA VAL A 2 -4.08 26.24 -10.03
C VAL A 2 -3.12 25.58 -9.06
N SER A 3 -3.61 24.87 -8.04
CA SER A 3 -2.75 24.02 -7.23
C SER A 3 -2.06 23.01 -8.15
N PRO A 4 -0.73 22.82 -8.06
CA PRO A 4 -0.10 21.73 -8.79
C PRO A 4 -0.80 20.45 -8.37
N ALA A 5 -1.30 19.69 -9.34
CA ALA A 5 -1.73 18.32 -9.07
C ALA A 5 -0.46 17.59 -8.62
N LEU A 6 -0.33 17.34 -7.31
CA LEU A 6 0.68 16.42 -6.83
C LEU A 6 0.46 15.10 -7.57
N ALA A 7 1.53 14.55 -8.15
CA ALA A 7 1.47 13.24 -8.78
C ALA A 7 0.88 12.24 -7.78
N ALA A 8 0.04 11.32 -8.27
CA ALA A 8 -0.55 10.32 -7.40
C ALA A 8 0.56 9.48 -6.74
N PRO A 9 0.45 9.16 -5.43
CA PRO A 9 1.44 8.33 -4.77
C PRO A 9 1.58 6.98 -5.49
N VAL A 10 2.81 6.48 -5.57
CA VAL A 10 3.13 5.25 -6.28
C VAL A 10 3.22 4.07 -5.33
N LEU A 11 2.92 2.89 -5.86
CA LEU A 11 3.07 1.63 -5.13
C LEU A 11 4.56 1.31 -4.99
N VAL A 12 4.98 1.01 -3.76
CA VAL A 12 6.33 0.55 -3.46
C VAL A 12 6.30 -0.79 -2.73
N ALA A 13 7.39 -1.52 -2.85
CA ALA A 13 7.59 -2.82 -2.22
C ALA A 13 9.02 -2.99 -1.72
N HIS A 14 9.21 -4.00 -0.86
CA HIS A 14 10.53 -4.42 -0.47
C HIS A 14 11.34 -4.92 -1.69
N PRO A 15 12.65 -4.61 -1.81
CA PRO A 15 13.47 -5.01 -2.96
C PRO A 15 13.51 -6.52 -3.27
N SER A 16 13.23 -7.38 -2.29
CA SER A 16 13.14 -8.84 -2.47
C SER A 16 11.90 -9.32 -3.23
N VAL A 17 10.95 -8.44 -3.56
CA VAL A 17 9.75 -8.80 -4.31
C VAL A 17 10.11 -9.02 -5.78
N ASP A 18 9.98 -10.27 -6.23
CA ASP A 18 10.29 -10.73 -7.58
C ASP A 18 9.12 -10.47 -8.56
N ALA A 19 8.60 -9.25 -8.52
CA ALA A 19 7.63 -8.72 -9.47
C ALA A 19 8.02 -7.29 -9.81
N ASP A 20 7.95 -6.90 -11.08
CA ASP A 20 8.16 -5.50 -11.49
C ASP A 20 6.84 -4.73 -11.63
N HIS A 21 5.74 -5.48 -11.76
CA HIS A 21 4.41 -4.93 -11.93
C HIS A 21 3.37 -5.85 -11.29
N VAL A 22 2.23 -5.25 -10.95
CA VAL A 22 1.03 -5.94 -10.47
C VAL A 22 -0.20 -5.40 -11.19
N THR A 23 -1.26 -6.18 -11.28
CA THR A 23 -2.52 -5.67 -11.84
C THR A 23 -3.25 -4.82 -10.80
N LEU A 24 -4.06 -3.85 -11.24
CA LEU A 24 -4.95 -3.11 -10.34
C LEU A 24 -5.79 -4.02 -9.43
N ASN A 25 -6.30 -5.14 -9.97
CA ASN A 25 -7.07 -6.10 -9.18
C ASN A 25 -6.21 -6.78 -8.10
N THR A 26 -4.99 -7.20 -8.44
CA THR A 26 -4.04 -7.79 -7.48
C THR A 26 -3.73 -6.80 -6.36
N THR A 27 -3.45 -5.54 -6.71
CA THR A 27 -3.17 -4.49 -5.72
C THR A 27 -4.37 -4.28 -4.80
N ARG A 28 -5.60 -4.19 -5.34
CA ARG A 28 -6.81 -4.09 -4.52
C ARG A 28 -6.98 -5.26 -3.56
N LEU A 29 -6.73 -6.50 -4.01
CA LEU A 29 -6.82 -7.69 -3.18
C LEU A 29 -5.77 -7.71 -2.06
N MET A 30 -4.56 -7.21 -2.31
CA MET A 30 -3.53 -7.08 -1.28
C MET A 30 -3.92 -6.03 -0.24
N PHE A 31 -4.32 -4.82 -0.65
CA PHE A 31 -4.71 -3.75 0.28
C PHE A 31 -6.04 -4.02 0.99
N SER A 32 -6.91 -4.88 0.45
CA SER A 32 -8.10 -5.38 1.14
C SER A 32 -7.82 -6.58 2.07
N MET A 33 -6.55 -7.01 2.17
CA MET A 33 -6.08 -8.18 2.94
C MET A 33 -6.69 -9.51 2.47
N GLN A 34 -7.13 -9.60 1.21
CA GLN A 34 -7.68 -10.82 0.60
C GLN A 34 -6.63 -11.67 -0.09
N LEU A 35 -5.50 -11.07 -0.51
CA LEU A 35 -4.34 -11.77 -1.05
C LEU A 35 -3.13 -11.53 -0.13
N GLY A 36 -2.91 -12.46 0.80
CA GLY A 36 -1.88 -12.35 1.84
C GLY A 36 -0.52 -12.96 1.49
N GLN A 37 -0.33 -13.48 0.27
CA GLN A 37 0.90 -14.13 -0.15
C GLN A 37 1.26 -13.79 -1.61
N TRP A 38 2.55 -13.62 -1.86
CA TRP A 38 3.14 -13.55 -3.20
C TRP A 38 3.14 -14.94 -3.85
N PRO A 39 3.28 -15.06 -5.19
CA PRO A 39 3.31 -16.35 -5.88
C PRO A 39 4.36 -17.33 -5.38
N ASN A 40 5.47 -16.82 -4.83
CA ASN A 40 6.55 -17.62 -4.24
C ASN A 40 6.28 -18.05 -2.78
N GLY A 41 5.11 -17.76 -2.22
CA GLY A 41 4.71 -18.08 -0.85
C GLY A 41 5.15 -17.07 0.21
N THR A 42 5.91 -16.03 -0.15
CA THR A 42 6.29 -14.97 0.80
C THR A 42 5.04 -14.21 1.27
N PRO A 43 4.85 -13.97 2.58
CA PRO A 43 3.73 -13.17 3.05
C PRO A 43 3.74 -11.75 2.48
N VAL A 44 2.57 -11.24 2.10
CA VAL A 44 2.39 -9.82 1.74
C VAL A 44 2.15 -9.05 3.03
N ARG A 45 3.08 -8.18 3.42
CA ARG A 45 2.91 -7.27 4.56
C ARG A 45 2.49 -5.90 4.07
N VAL A 46 1.31 -5.43 4.48
CA VAL A 46 0.74 -4.18 3.98
C VAL A 46 0.89 -3.11 5.04
N PHE A 47 1.56 -2.01 4.69
CA PHE A 47 1.62 -0.79 5.49
C PHE A 47 0.73 0.29 4.87
N VAL A 48 -0.01 1.02 5.70
CA VAL A 48 -0.88 2.13 5.27
C VAL A 48 -0.70 3.35 6.18
N LEU A 49 -0.95 4.55 5.65
CA LEU A 49 -1.09 5.77 6.43
C LEU A 49 -2.50 5.89 7.03
N PRO A 50 -2.72 6.81 7.99
CA PRO A 50 -4.04 7.06 8.56
C PRO A 50 -5.09 7.45 7.52
N ASP A 51 -6.36 7.15 7.78
CA ASP A 51 -7.47 7.39 6.82
C ASP A 51 -7.61 8.86 6.40
N ASP A 52 -7.23 9.77 7.30
CA ASP A 52 -7.28 11.21 7.10
C ASP A 52 -5.99 11.79 6.50
N ASN A 53 -5.00 10.95 6.17
CA ASN A 53 -3.79 11.36 5.48
C ASN A 53 -4.09 11.65 3.99
N GLY A 54 -3.55 12.75 3.46
CA GLY A 54 -3.73 13.16 2.06
C GLY A 54 -3.20 12.15 1.06
N VAL A 55 -2.05 11.53 1.35
CA VAL A 55 -1.38 10.52 0.52
C VAL A 55 -2.20 9.23 0.50
N HIS A 56 -2.73 8.79 1.65
CA HIS A 56 -3.63 7.62 1.68
C HIS A 56 -4.88 7.84 0.83
N ARG A 57 -5.49 9.03 0.94
CA ARG A 57 -6.66 9.40 0.13
C ARG A 57 -6.34 9.40 -1.37
N ALA A 58 -5.23 10.01 -1.76
CA ALA A 58 -4.79 10.08 -3.15
C ALA A 58 -4.49 8.68 -3.70
N PHE A 59 -3.66 7.90 -3.02
CA PHE A 59 -3.33 6.52 -3.43
C PHE A 59 -4.59 5.64 -3.57
N SER A 60 -5.47 5.67 -2.57
CA SER A 60 -6.70 4.87 -2.60
C SER A 60 -7.56 5.25 -3.81
N LYS A 61 -7.75 6.54 -4.04
CA LYS A 61 -8.66 7.04 -5.08
C LYS A 61 -8.07 6.91 -6.47
N ASP A 62 -6.81 7.26 -6.65
CA ASP A 62 -6.22 7.45 -7.96
C ASP A 62 -5.49 6.17 -8.42
N SER A 63 -4.81 5.47 -7.50
CA SER A 63 -4.05 4.25 -7.79
C SER A 63 -4.89 2.97 -7.61
N LEU A 64 -5.81 2.95 -6.64
CA LEU A 64 -6.70 1.79 -6.43
C LEU A 64 -8.11 1.99 -6.99
N SER A 65 -8.52 3.21 -7.40
CA SER A 65 -9.94 3.53 -7.71
C SER A 65 -10.93 3.04 -6.64
N LEU A 66 -10.52 3.16 -5.38
CA LEU A 66 -11.32 2.88 -4.18
C LEU A 66 -11.37 4.11 -3.27
N TYR A 67 -12.38 4.19 -2.42
CA TYR A 67 -12.40 5.17 -1.34
C TYR A 67 -11.75 4.59 -0.08
N PRO A 68 -11.00 5.36 0.71
CA PRO A 68 -10.43 4.91 2.00
C PRO A 68 -11.45 4.23 2.90
N ARG A 69 -12.69 4.75 2.94
CA ARG A 69 -13.80 4.18 3.71
C ARG A 69 -14.18 2.76 3.28
N GLN A 70 -13.95 2.37 2.02
CA GLN A 70 -14.21 1.00 1.55
C GLN A 70 -13.16 0.02 2.06
N LEU A 71 -11.89 0.45 2.08
CA LEU A 71 -10.79 -0.32 2.68
C LEU A 71 -11.02 -0.47 4.19
N ARG A 72 -11.26 0.64 4.90
CA ARG A 72 -11.57 0.64 6.34
C ARG A 72 -12.71 -0.31 6.70
N ARG A 73 -13.84 -0.26 5.98
CA ARG A 73 -14.97 -1.18 6.20
C ARG A 73 -14.60 -2.64 6.02
N THR A 74 -13.70 -2.95 5.09
CA THR A 74 -13.21 -4.32 4.86
C THR A 74 -12.32 -4.77 6.02
N TRP A 75 -11.43 -3.90 6.50
CA TRP A 75 -10.56 -4.19 7.65
C TRP A 75 -11.35 -4.31 8.95
N ASP A 76 -12.29 -3.41 9.22
CA ASP A 76 -13.16 -3.43 10.39
C ASP A 76 -13.94 -4.75 10.47
N ARG A 77 -14.48 -5.21 9.32
CA ARG A 77 -15.18 -6.49 9.25
C ARG A 77 -14.28 -7.65 9.65
N GLN A 78 -13.04 -7.68 9.16
CA GLN A 78 -12.06 -8.73 9.48
C GLN A 78 -11.66 -8.71 10.95
N LEU A 79 -11.44 -7.51 11.50
CA LEU A 79 -11.09 -7.32 12.91
C LEU A 79 -12.23 -7.81 13.82
N TYR A 80 -13.48 -7.43 13.53
CA TYR A 80 -14.63 -7.80 14.35
C TYR A 80 -15.03 -9.28 14.21
N SER A 81 -14.76 -9.93 13.08
CA SER A 81 -15.00 -11.37 12.93
C SER A 81 -13.89 -12.24 13.52
N GLY A 82 -12.77 -11.66 13.95
CA GLY A 82 -11.62 -12.38 14.50
C GLY A 82 -10.89 -13.27 13.48
N THR A 83 -11.10 -13.03 12.18
CA THR A 83 -10.66 -13.93 11.10
C THR A 83 -9.58 -13.35 10.19
N GLY A 84 -9.08 -12.14 10.43
CA GLY A 84 -8.18 -11.51 9.46
C GLY A 84 -7.03 -10.71 10.05
N GLU A 85 -5.92 -10.73 9.32
CA GLU A 85 -4.88 -9.73 9.41
C GLU A 85 -5.42 -8.40 8.87
N VAL A 86 -5.09 -7.30 9.55
CA VAL A 86 -5.33 -5.94 9.08
C VAL A 86 -3.98 -5.31 8.70
N PRO A 87 -3.95 -4.31 7.81
CA PRO A 87 -2.70 -3.63 7.52
C PRO A 87 -2.18 -2.90 8.75
N GLU A 88 -0.86 -2.76 8.84
CA GLU A 88 -0.23 -1.97 9.89
C GLU A 88 -0.27 -0.49 9.50
N VAL A 89 -0.74 0.36 10.42
CA VAL A 89 -0.82 1.80 10.21
C VAL A 89 0.49 2.44 10.67
N VAL A 90 1.19 3.10 9.76
CA VAL A 90 2.40 3.89 10.03
C VAL A 90 2.05 5.38 10.14
N THR A 91 2.90 6.14 10.80
CA THR A 91 2.64 7.55 11.16
C THR A 91 2.78 8.48 9.95
N ASP A 92 3.80 8.26 9.12
CA ASP A 92 4.15 9.10 7.98
C ASP A 92 4.89 8.31 6.88
N GLU A 93 5.21 8.98 5.77
CA GLU A 93 5.89 8.38 4.62
C GLU A 93 7.35 8.00 4.90
N THR A 94 8.01 8.63 5.88
CA THR A 94 9.36 8.26 6.29
C THR A 94 9.34 6.91 6.99
N GLU A 95 8.38 6.72 7.91
CA GLU A 95 8.13 5.45 8.56
C GLU A 95 7.68 4.39 7.55
N MET A 96 6.76 4.72 6.64
CA MET A 96 6.32 3.84 5.55
C MET A 96 7.51 3.26 4.79
N ARG A 97 8.40 4.11 4.30
CA ARG A 97 9.58 3.68 3.54
C ARG A 97 10.48 2.77 4.38
N ALA A 98 10.77 3.16 5.62
CA ALA A 98 11.61 2.39 6.53
C ALA A 98 11.02 0.99 6.80
N ARG A 99 9.70 0.90 7.05
CA ARG A 99 9.00 -0.36 7.32
C ARG A 99 8.96 -1.26 6.08
N VAL A 100 8.70 -0.70 4.90
CA VAL A 100 8.72 -1.43 3.62
C VAL A 100 10.13 -1.95 3.33
N ALA A 101 11.16 -1.11 3.45
CA ALA A 101 12.55 -1.48 3.20
C ALA A 101 13.09 -2.54 4.18
N ALA A 102 12.56 -2.59 5.42
CA ALA A 102 13.00 -3.54 6.44
C ALA A 102 12.24 -4.87 6.45
N THR A 103 11.15 -4.99 5.68
CA THR A 103 10.22 -6.14 5.79
C THR A 103 10.11 -6.89 4.47
N PRO A 104 10.73 -8.08 4.32
CA PRO A 104 10.61 -8.88 3.11
C PRO A 104 9.15 -9.16 2.73
N GLY A 105 8.82 -8.97 1.45
CA GLY A 105 7.47 -9.12 0.93
C GLY A 105 6.51 -7.97 1.24
N ALA A 106 6.96 -6.90 1.90
CA ALA A 106 6.11 -5.77 2.21
C ALA A 106 5.76 -4.90 1.00
N ILE A 107 4.61 -4.24 1.10
CA ILE A 107 4.13 -3.21 0.19
C ILE A 107 3.61 -1.99 0.97
N GLY A 108 3.68 -0.85 0.33
CA GLY A 108 3.17 0.43 0.80
C GLY A 108 3.04 1.39 -0.38
N TYR A 109 3.01 2.68 -0.10
CA TYR A 109 2.98 3.70 -1.14
C TYR A 109 3.64 4.97 -0.66
N LEU A 110 4.25 5.69 -1.58
CA LEU A 110 5.01 6.91 -1.32
C LEU A 110 4.75 7.95 -2.40
N SER A 111 4.81 9.22 -2.03
CA SER A 111 4.96 10.33 -2.96
C SER A 111 6.33 10.24 -3.63
N ASP A 112 6.44 10.67 -4.89
CA ASP A 112 7.68 10.54 -5.69
C ASP A 112 8.93 11.08 -4.96
N GLU A 113 8.80 12.18 -4.24
CA GLU A 113 9.88 12.83 -3.48
C GLU A 113 10.40 12.02 -2.28
N MET A 114 9.64 11.03 -1.81
CA MET A 114 10.01 10.16 -0.69
C MET A 114 10.73 8.89 -1.14
N ILE A 115 10.75 8.59 -2.44
CA ILE A 115 11.34 7.37 -3.00
C ILE A 115 12.86 7.49 -3.02
N ASP A 116 13.53 6.43 -2.57
CA ASP A 116 14.97 6.22 -2.72
C ASP A 116 15.27 4.77 -3.11
N ASP A 117 16.56 4.40 -3.11
CA ASP A 117 17.07 3.09 -3.49
C ASP A 117 16.80 1.97 -2.46
N THR A 118 16.23 2.29 -1.30
CA THR A 118 15.90 1.31 -0.26
C THR A 118 14.61 0.54 -0.54
N VAL A 119 13.79 1.04 -1.47
CA VAL A 119 12.52 0.44 -1.86
C VAL A 119 12.44 0.23 -3.37
N LYS A 120 11.63 -0.73 -3.79
CA LYS A 120 11.35 -1.01 -5.20
C LYS A 120 10.00 -0.41 -5.58
N VAL A 121 9.96 0.38 -6.66
CA VAL A 121 8.68 0.84 -7.25
C VAL A 121 8.03 -0.31 -8.01
N LEU A 122 6.72 -0.49 -7.85
CA LEU A 122 5.93 -1.48 -8.59
C LEU A 122 4.87 -0.78 -9.44
N ASP A 123 4.87 -1.06 -10.75
CA ASP A 123 3.86 -0.52 -11.65
C ASP A 123 2.50 -1.20 -11.41
N ILE A 124 1.43 -0.41 -11.41
CA ILE A 124 0.06 -0.91 -11.45
C ILE A 124 -0.43 -0.88 -12.90
N ARG A 125 -0.79 -2.06 -13.46
CA ARG A 125 -1.29 -2.22 -14.84
C ARG A 125 -2.76 -2.61 -14.90
#